data_AF-A0A2D8HUW0-F1
#
_entry.id   AF-A0A2D8HUW0-F1
#
_cell.length_a   1.000
_cell.length_b   1.000
_cell.length_c   1.000
_cell.angle_alpha   90.00
_cell.angle_beta   90.00
_cell.angle_gamma   90.00
#
_symmetry.space_group_name_H-M   'P 1'
#
loop_
_entity.id
_entity.type
_entity.pdbx_description
1 polymer ?
#
loop_
_entity_poly.entity_id
_entity_poly.type
_entity_poly.pdbx_seq_one_letter_code
_entity_poly.pdbx_strand_id
1 'polypeptide(L)' 'MSTKKRGLGRGLDALLSHPKVGGHAKETKKLPIDLLQRGKYQPRTEFDPVQLQELADSISAQGIIQPIVVRPIS' A
#
# COMPACT_ATOMS: atom_id res chain seq x y z
N MET A 1 -17.61 -54.48 7.59
CA MET A 1 -16.45 -53.85 6.91
C MET A 1 -16.81 -52.39 6.60
N SER A 2 -16.57 -51.46 7.52
CA SER A 2 -16.91 -50.03 7.33
C SER A 2 -15.77 -49.29 6.64
N THR A 3 -16.06 -48.70 5.48
CA THR A 3 -15.11 -47.90 4.69
C THR A 3 -14.97 -46.49 5.29
N LYS A 4 -13.74 -46.15 5.70
CA LYS A 4 -13.39 -44.88 6.33
C LYS A 4 -13.40 -43.75 5.29
N LYS A 5 -14.27 -42.75 5.48
CA LYS A 5 -14.34 -41.55 4.62
C LYS A 5 -13.00 -40.80 4.65
N ARG A 6 -12.31 -40.74 3.50
CA ARG A 6 -11.13 -39.89 3.27
C ARG A 6 -11.59 -38.44 3.20
N GLY A 7 -11.38 -37.69 4.29
CA GLY A 7 -11.69 -36.26 4.34
C GLY A 7 -10.87 -35.44 3.36
N LEU A 8 -11.48 -34.37 2.83
CA LEU A 8 -10.90 -33.34 1.94
C LEU A 8 -9.82 -32.48 2.64
N GLY A 9 -8.99 -33.04 3.51
CA GLY A 9 -8.12 -32.31 4.43
C GLY A 9 -6.68 -32.08 3.94
N ARG A 10 -6.42 -32.13 2.63
CA ARG A 10 -5.05 -31.96 2.09
C ARG A 10 -4.91 -31.01 0.91
N GLY A 11 -6.01 -30.52 0.35
CA GLY A 11 -6.01 -29.57 -0.77
C GLY A 11 -6.37 -28.14 -0.37
N LEU A 12 -7.12 -27.97 0.73
CA LEU A 12 -7.53 -26.65 1.21
C LEU A 12 -6.38 -25.89 1.86
N ASP A 13 -5.49 -26.55 2.62
CA ASP A 13 -4.28 -25.91 3.16
C ASP A 13 -3.29 -25.43 2.09
N ALA A 14 -3.30 -26.01 0.89
CA ALA A 14 -2.47 -25.55 -0.22
C ALA A 14 -3.03 -24.26 -0.87
N LEU A 15 -4.35 -24.06 -0.81
CA LEU A 15 -5.04 -22.85 -1.28
C LEU A 15 -5.14 -21.76 -0.20
N LEU A 16 -5.23 -22.19 1.07
CA LEU A 16 -5.22 -21.35 2.27
C LEU A 16 -3.80 -21.18 2.84
N SER A 17 -2.77 -21.64 2.12
CA SER A 17 -1.41 -21.15 2.31
C SER A 17 -1.47 -19.69 1.90
N HIS A 18 -1.84 -18.88 2.88
CA HIS A 18 -1.94 -17.45 2.80
C HIS A 18 -0.69 -17.02 2.04
N PRO A 19 -0.80 -16.27 0.93
CA PRO A 19 0.39 -15.63 0.41
C PRO A 19 0.98 -14.96 1.63
N LYS A 20 2.19 -15.39 2.02
CA LYS A 20 2.93 -14.60 2.98
C LYS A 20 2.93 -13.25 2.30
N VAL A 21 2.12 -12.34 2.82
CA VAL A 21 2.33 -10.92 2.64
C VAL A 21 3.60 -10.70 3.45
N GLY A 22 4.72 -11.24 2.95
CA GLY A 22 6.02 -10.67 3.06
C GLY A 22 5.94 -9.36 2.31
N GLY A 23 5.11 -8.45 2.83
CA GLY A 23 5.51 -7.07 2.86
C GLY A 23 6.81 -7.12 3.64
N HIS A 24 7.92 -7.08 2.91
CA HIS A 24 9.02 -6.28 3.38
C HIS A 24 8.36 -5.07 4.02
N ALA A 25 8.44 -4.95 5.35
CA ALA A 25 8.06 -3.73 6.02
C ALA A 25 8.89 -2.68 5.29
N LYS A 26 8.26 -1.96 4.35
CA LYS A 26 8.95 -0.96 3.55
C LYS A 26 9.33 0.07 4.59
N GLU A 27 10.58 0.03 5.03
CA GLU A 27 11.09 0.96 6.01
C GLU A 27 10.72 2.35 5.53
N THR A 28 9.93 3.03 6.35
CA THR A 28 9.52 4.39 6.02
C THR A 28 10.75 5.27 6.24
N LYS A 29 11.23 5.90 5.17
CA LYS A 29 12.38 6.80 5.21
C LYS A 29 11.90 8.24 5.18
N LYS A 30 12.53 9.10 5.98
CA LYS A 30 12.37 10.55 5.84
C LYS A 30 13.26 11.01 4.68
N LEU A 31 12.66 11.70 3.72
CA LEU A 31 13.35 12.26 2.55
C LEU A 31 13.01 13.75 2.45
N PRO A 32 13.97 14.60 2.04
CA PRO A 32 13.68 15.98 1.68
C PRO A 32 12.64 16.05 0.55
N ILE A 33 11.68 16.96 0.68
CA ILE A 33 10.61 17.13 -0.30
C ILE A 33 11.16 17.58 -1.67
N ASP A 34 12.26 18.32 -1.69
CA ASP A 34 12.91 18.83 -2.90
C ASP A 34 13.50 17.72 -3.79
N LEU A 35 13.67 16.51 -3.25
CA LEU A 35 14.10 15.33 -4.00
C LEU A 35 12.93 14.57 -4.63
N LEU A 36 11.69 14.99 -4.37
CA LEU A 36 10.49 14.35 -4.88
C LEU A 36 9.97 15.11 -6.10
N GLN A 37 9.53 14.35 -7.10
CA GLN A 37 8.81 14.90 -8.25
C GLN A 37 7.58 14.04 -8.56
N ARG A 38 6.61 14.64 -9.25
CA ARG A 38 5.45 13.93 -9.77
C ARG A 38 5.87 12.80 -10.72
N GLY A 39 5.11 11.71 -10.71
CA GLY A 39 5.32 10.62 -11.66
C GLY A 39 5.06 11.08 -13.11
N LYS A 40 5.88 10.58 -14.05
CA LYS A 40 5.78 10.89 -15.49
C LYS A 40 4.38 10.61 -16.07
N TYR A 41 3.72 9.57 -15.55
CA TYR A 41 2.40 9.12 -16.01
C TYR A 41 1.38 9.28 -14.89
N GLN A 42 1.03 10.54 -14.58
CA GLN A 42 -0.04 10.82 -13.64
C GLN A 42 -1.36 11.03 -14.39
N PRO A 43 -2.34 10.09 -14.29
CA PRO A 43 -3.62 10.23 -14.97
C PRO A 43 -4.50 11.31 -14.34
N ARG A 44 -4.33 11.59 -13.04
CA ARG A 44 -5.04 12.68 -12.37
C ARG A 44 -4.24 13.98 -12.53
N THR A 45 -4.76 14.90 -13.31
CA THR A 45 -4.15 16.22 -13.54
C THR A 45 -4.83 17.35 -12.78
N GLU A 46 -6.10 17.17 -12.41
CA GLU A 46 -6.90 18.19 -11.73
C GLU A 46 -7.26 17.77 -10.30
N PHE A 47 -7.22 18.77 -9.43
CA PHE A 47 -7.63 18.68 -8.04
C PHE A 47 -8.63 19.79 -7.77
N ASP A 48 -9.65 19.47 -6.97
CA ASP A 48 -10.55 20.48 -6.43
C ASP A 48 -9.74 21.39 -5.48
N PRO A 49 -9.71 22.71 -5.72
CA PRO A 49 -8.91 23.62 -4.92
C PRO A 49 -9.34 23.68 -3.45
N VAL A 50 -10.64 23.48 -3.17
CA VAL A 50 -11.15 23.51 -1.80
C VAL A 50 -10.67 22.28 -1.04
N GLN A 51 -10.84 21.09 -1.62
CA GLN A 51 -10.38 19.84 -1.00
C GLN A 51 -8.85 19.79 -0.85
N LEU A 52 -8.10 20.40 -1.78
CA LEU A 52 -6.66 20.49 -1.68
C LEU A 52 -6.23 21.36 -0.49
N GLN A 53 -6.93 22.47 -0.26
CA GLN A 53 -6.66 23.35 0.88
C GLN A 53 -6.98 22.65 2.21
N GLU A 54 -8.12 21.97 2.30
CA GLU A 54 -8.50 21.20 3.49
C GLU A 54 -7.46 20.12 3.83
N LEU A 55 -6.93 19.44 2.80
CA LEU A 55 -5.86 18.46 2.99
C LEU A 55 -4.56 19.12 3.49
N ALA A 56 -4.19 20.28 2.96
CA ALA A 56 -2.99 21.00 3.39
C ALA A 56 -3.11 21.46 4.86
N ASP A 57 -4.29 21.92 5.27
CA ASP A 57 -4.56 22.33 6.65
C ASP A 57 -4.51 21.12 7.60
N SER A 58 -5.07 19.97 7.19
CA SER A 58 -4.97 18.72 7.96
C SER A 58 -3.53 18.22 8.09
N ILE A 59 -2.74 18.22 7.01
CA ILE A 59 -1.31 17.85 7.05
C ILE A 59 -0.53 18.81 7.94
N SER A 60 -0.85 20.10 7.95
CA SER A 60 -0.17 21.08 8.80
C SER A 60 -0.47 20.86 10.29
N ALA A 61 -1.70 20.46 10.63
CA ALA A 61 -2.11 20.23 12.01
C ALA A 61 -1.64 18.87 12.57
N GLN A 62 -1.68 17.81 11.75
CA GLN A 62 -1.51 16.42 12.21
C GLN A 62 -0.25 15.76 11.64
N GLY A 63 0.38 16.37 10.64
CA GLY A 63 1.44 15.75 9.85
C GLY A 63 0.89 14.77 8.81
N ILE A 64 1.81 14.09 8.11
CA ILE A 64 1.45 13.06 7.13
C ILE A 64 1.07 11.76 7.86
N ILE A 65 -0.20 11.36 7.77
CA ILE A 65 -0.69 10.13 8.41
C ILE A 65 -0.24 8.90 7.61
N GLN A 66 -0.31 8.99 6.28
CA GLN A 66 0.06 7.90 5.38
C GLN A 66 1.39 8.22 4.68
N PRO A 67 2.40 7.32 4.74
CA PRO A 67 3.62 7.48 3.96
C PRO A 67 3.37 7.54 2.45
N ILE A 68 4.12 8.40 1.76
CA ILE A 68 4.05 8.53 0.31
C ILE A 68 4.91 7.43 -0.34
N VAL A 69 4.36 6.74 -1.33
CA VAL A 69 5.08 5.73 -2.10
C VAL A 69 5.93 6.40 -3.17
N VAL A 70 7.23 6.12 -3.16
CA VAL A 70 8.20 6.68 -4.11
C VAL A 70 9.03 5.58 -4.76
N ARG A 71 9.66 5.91 -5.88
CA ARG A 71 10.67 5.08 -6.56
C ARG A 71 11.86 5.94 -6.96
N PRO A 72 13.08 5.37 -7.05
CA PRO A 72 14.20 6.06 -7.68
C PRO A 72 13.88 6.45 -9.12
N ILE A 73 14.41 7.60 -9.51
CA ILE A 73 14.40 8.06 -10.90
C ILE A 73 15.71 7.57 -11.50
N SER A 74 15.61 6.86 -12.62
CA SER A 74 16.75 6.41 -13.43
C SER A 74 16.95 7.38 -14.58
#